data_AF-V5ESI1-F1
#
_entry.id   AF-V5ESI1-F1
#
_cell.length_a   1.000
_cell.length_b   1.000
_cell.length_c   1.000
_cell.angle_alpha   90.00
_cell.angle_beta   90.00
_cell.angle_gamma   90.00
#
_symmetry.space_group_name_H-M   'P 1'
#
loop_
_entity.id
_entity.type
_entity.pdbx_description
1 polymer ?
#
loop_
_entity_poly.entity_id
_entity_poly.type
_entity_poly.pdbx_seq_one_letter_code
_entity_poly.pdbx_strand_id
1 'polypeptide(L)'
;MSVAAPSKSQILNLYRRYLRTSQSFSSYNFRTYFLRRSRDMFRSTLLPASQAAQSSPFSKQGSTTTPVSPSTLLSPETIRQPGGSDESISAASLTDTEKLSKFYQTALEDLKVLQRSALMNRMYEGEKLVVEKPRLIVGGGGAGAEASVGGGGQPVAGPQSSGGAPPSG
;
A
#
# COMPACT_ATOMS: atom_id res chain seq x y z
N MET A 1 6.76 31.94 -8.05
CA MET A 1 6.05 32.19 -6.78
C MET A 1 6.70 31.36 -5.68
N SER A 2 7.25 31.98 -4.64
CA SER A 2 7.89 31.26 -3.52
C SER A 2 6.81 30.52 -2.73
N VAL A 3 6.80 29.18 -2.79
CA VAL A 3 5.85 28.35 -2.05
C VAL A 3 6.34 28.26 -0.62
N ALA A 4 5.55 28.75 0.33
CA ALA A 4 5.85 28.66 1.75
C ALA A 4 6.09 27.19 2.16
N ALA A 5 7.13 26.96 2.96
CA ALA A 5 7.44 25.63 3.45
C ALA A 5 6.25 25.08 4.27
N PRO A 6 5.79 23.85 4.00
CA PRO A 6 4.67 23.27 4.73
C PRO A 6 5.05 22.99 6.18
N SER A 7 4.07 23.17 7.07
CA SER A 7 4.27 22.97 8.49
C SER A 7 4.38 21.47 8.85
N LYS A 8 5.01 21.17 9.98
CA LYS A 8 5.11 19.80 10.51
C LYS A 8 3.73 19.15 10.68
N SER A 9 2.71 19.90 11.11
CA SER A 9 1.35 19.39 11.27
C SER A 9 0.69 19.05 9.94
N GLN A 10 0.92 19.86 8.89
CA GLN A 10 0.44 19.58 7.53
C GLN A 10 1.03 18.27 6.99
N ILE A 11 2.33 18.05 7.19
CA ILE A 11 3.03 16.82 6.78
C ILE A 11 2.48 15.61 7.54
N LEU A 12 2.30 15.71 8.86
CA LEU A 12 1.74 14.60 9.67
C LEU A 12 0.31 14.26 9.26
N ASN A 13 -0.52 15.28 8.98
CA ASN A 13 -1.88 15.06 8.49
C ASN A 13 -1.89 14.43 7.10
N LEU A 14 -0.96 14.81 6.22
CA LEU A 14 -0.78 14.17 4.92
C LEU A 14 -0.39 12.69 5.07
N TYR A 15 0.59 12.39 5.91
CA TYR A 15 1.02 11.02 6.19
C TYR A 15 -0.12 10.14 6.71
N ARG A 16 -0.91 10.63 7.67
CA ARG A 16 -2.09 9.91 8.18
C ARG A 16 -3.14 9.66 7.10
N ARG A 17 -3.38 10.63 6.22
CA ARG A 17 -4.29 10.47 5.08
C ARG A 17 -3.80 9.37 4.14
N TYR A 18 -2.52 9.34 3.80
CA TYR A 18 -1.92 8.26 3.00
C TYR A 18 -2.10 6.88 3.63
N LEU A 19 -1.79 6.73 4.92
CA LEU A 19 -1.94 5.45 5.62
C LEU A 19 -3.40 4.99 5.65
N ARG A 20 -4.34 5.90 5.90
CA ARG A 20 -5.78 5.61 5.92
C ARG A 20 -6.28 5.17 4.54
N THR A 21 -5.92 5.90 3.49
CA THR A 21 -6.30 5.53 2.11
C THR A 21 -5.66 4.19 1.71
N SER A 22 -4.38 3.98 2.03
CA SER A 22 -3.70 2.70 1.78
C SER A 22 -4.37 1.52 2.49
N GLN A 23 -4.93 1.72 3.68
CA GLN A 23 -5.68 0.69 4.39
C GLN A 23 -7.06 0.40 3.79
N SER A 24 -7.63 1.35 3.04
CA SER A 24 -8.95 1.20 2.43
C SER A 24 -8.98 0.33 1.18
N PHE A 25 -7.81 -0.05 0.63
CA PHE A 25 -7.75 -1.04 -0.45
C PHE A 25 -8.29 -2.39 0.03
N SER A 26 -9.23 -2.95 -0.74
CA SER A 26 -9.84 -4.25 -0.48
C SER A 26 -8.82 -5.37 -0.72
N SER A 27 -7.99 -5.26 -1.76
CA SER A 27 -6.92 -6.20 -2.09
C SER A 27 -5.75 -6.15 -1.10
N TYR A 28 -5.32 -7.30 -0.59
CA TYR A 28 -4.12 -7.42 0.25
C TYR A 28 -2.84 -6.86 -0.38
N ASN A 29 -2.61 -7.16 -1.67
CA ASN A 29 -1.38 -6.76 -2.35
C ASN A 29 -1.28 -5.23 -2.43
N PHE A 30 -2.35 -4.56 -2.87
CA PHE A 30 -2.37 -3.10 -2.93
C PHE A 30 -2.29 -2.46 -1.55
N ARG A 31 -3.06 -2.98 -0.58
CA ARG A 31 -3.05 -2.48 0.80
C ARG A 31 -1.65 -2.52 1.41
N THR A 32 -0.97 -3.67 1.33
CA THR A 32 0.37 -3.85 1.90
C THR A 32 1.45 -3.10 1.13
N TYR A 33 1.35 -3.07 -0.20
CA TYR A 33 2.26 -2.31 -1.05
C TYR A 33 2.18 -0.81 -0.77
N PHE A 34 0.99 -0.21 -0.83
CA PHE A 34 0.83 1.23 -0.63
C PHE A 34 1.11 1.64 0.83
N LEU A 35 0.82 0.78 1.81
CA LEU A 35 1.24 1.02 3.20
C LEU A 35 2.76 1.09 3.32
N ARG A 36 3.48 0.11 2.76
CA ARG A 36 4.94 0.07 2.77
C ARG A 36 5.52 1.27 2.04
N ARG A 37 5.11 1.47 0.79
CA ARG A 37 5.57 2.58 -0.07
C ARG A 37 5.34 3.93 0.58
N SER A 38 4.16 4.18 1.16
CA SER A 38 3.88 5.44 1.85
C SER A 38 4.86 5.65 3.00
N ARG A 39 5.10 4.63 3.82
CA ARG A 39 6.05 4.73 4.94
C ARG A 39 7.46 5.03 4.45
N ASP A 40 7.92 4.33 3.43
CA ASP A 40 9.28 4.48 2.89
C ASP A 40 9.46 5.85 2.22
N MET A 41 8.47 6.32 1.47
CA MET A 41 8.46 7.65 0.85
C MET A 41 8.60 8.77 1.87
N PHE A 42 7.79 8.75 2.94
CA PHE A 42 7.89 9.79 3.98
C PHE A 42 9.18 9.66 4.81
N ARG A 43 9.74 8.45 4.92
CA ARG A 43 10.99 8.24 5.66
C ARG A 43 12.20 8.76 4.88
N SER A 44 12.29 8.46 3.59
CA SER A 44 13.42 8.87 2.76
C SER A 44 13.50 10.39 2.57
N THR A 45 12.35 11.08 2.59
CA THR A 45 12.31 12.53 2.42
C THR A 45 12.45 13.32 3.72
N LEU A 46 12.05 12.76 4.86
CA LEU A 46 12.03 13.47 6.15
C LEU A 46 13.15 13.06 7.12
N LEU A 47 13.72 11.85 6.99
CA LEU A 47 14.84 11.43 7.84
C LEU A 47 16.18 11.68 7.15
N PRO A 48 17.21 12.08 7.92
CA PRO A 48 18.59 12.04 7.44
C PRO A 48 18.96 10.64 6.94
N ALA A 49 19.79 10.56 5.89
CA ALA A 49 20.15 9.29 5.24
C ALA A 49 20.69 8.23 6.22
N SER A 50 21.41 8.65 7.27
CA SER A 50 21.93 7.76 8.31
C SER A 50 20.84 7.07 9.13
N GLN A 51 19.69 7.73 9.36
CA GLN A 51 18.57 7.21 10.13
C GLN A 51 17.54 6.50 9.25
N ALA A 52 17.40 6.91 7.98
CA ALA A 52 16.50 6.29 7.02
C ALA A 52 16.82 4.79 6.82
N ALA A 53 18.11 4.44 6.67
CA ALA A 53 18.58 3.07 6.47
C ALA A 53 18.26 2.11 7.63
N GLN A 54 18.15 2.63 8.86
CA GLN A 54 17.91 1.82 10.06
C GLN A 54 16.41 1.67 10.40
N SER A 55 15.55 2.54 9.86
CA SER A 55 14.14 2.65 10.28
C SER A 55 13.18 1.69 9.55
N SER A 56 13.65 1.02 8.48
CA SER A 56 12.86 0.12 7.64
C SER A 56 13.18 -1.35 7.97
N PRO A 57 12.24 -2.10 8.60
CA PRO A 57 12.49 -3.48 9.02
C PRO A 57 12.71 -4.48 7.86
N PHE A 58 12.44 -4.07 6.62
CA PHE A 58 12.62 -4.90 5.41
C PHE A 58 13.77 -4.43 4.51
N SER A 59 14.54 -3.41 4.92
CA SER A 59 15.58 -2.82 4.08
C SER A 59 16.79 -3.73 3.82
N LYS A 60 16.93 -4.86 4.53
CA LYS A 60 18.03 -5.82 4.36
C LYS A 60 18.11 -6.46 2.95
N GLN A 61 17.02 -6.47 2.18
CA GLN A 61 16.98 -7.03 0.82
C GLN A 61 16.93 -5.97 -0.30
N GLY A 62 17.12 -4.68 0.03
CA GLY A 62 17.13 -3.61 -0.99
C GLY A 62 18.22 -3.76 -2.06
N SER A 63 19.21 -4.63 -1.83
CA SER A 63 20.27 -4.96 -2.80
C SER A 63 19.88 -6.02 -3.83
N THR A 64 18.84 -6.85 -3.60
CA THR A 64 18.53 -8.01 -4.45
C THR A 64 17.35 -7.79 -5.39
N THR A 65 16.52 -6.78 -5.13
CA THR A 65 15.38 -6.44 -5.97
C THR A 65 15.66 -5.12 -6.67
N THR A 66 15.60 -5.09 -8.00
CA THR A 66 15.53 -3.81 -8.71
C THR A 66 14.32 -3.04 -8.15
N PRO A 67 14.47 -1.76 -7.79
CA PRO A 67 13.33 -0.96 -7.37
C PRO A 67 12.42 -0.82 -8.58
N VAL A 68 11.43 -1.71 -8.70
CA VAL A 68 10.26 -1.48 -9.54
C VAL A 68 9.41 -0.46 -8.78
N SER A 69 9.96 0.76 -8.67
CA SER A 69 9.22 1.95 -8.37
C SER A 69 8.44 2.22 -9.66
N PRO A 70 7.12 1.93 -9.73
CA PRO A 70 6.34 2.48 -10.83
C PRO A 70 6.57 4.00 -10.79
N SER A 71 6.80 4.60 -11.97
CA SER A 71 7.41 5.92 -12.24
C SER A 71 6.93 7.12 -11.42
N THR A 72 5.96 6.95 -10.55
CA THR A 72 5.24 8.04 -9.89
C THR A 72 6.05 8.84 -8.87
N LEU A 73 7.17 8.37 -8.30
CA LEU A 73 7.76 9.08 -7.15
C LEU A 73 9.28 8.95 -7.05
N LEU A 74 10.01 9.90 -7.65
CA LEU A 74 11.46 10.15 -7.59
C LEU A 74 12.33 9.63 -8.74
N SER A 75 11.77 9.10 -9.83
CA SER A 75 12.47 9.32 -11.10
C SER A 75 12.29 10.80 -11.43
N PRO A 76 13.34 11.55 -11.79
CA PRO A 76 13.17 12.86 -12.41
C PRO A 76 12.49 12.60 -13.75
N GLU A 77 11.18 12.42 -13.72
CA GLU A 77 10.37 12.38 -14.92
C GLU A 77 10.41 13.81 -15.44
N THR A 78 11.13 13.99 -16.54
CA THR A 78 11.00 15.16 -17.39
C THR A 78 9.52 15.35 -17.67
N ILE A 79 8.89 16.27 -16.93
CA ILE A 79 7.53 16.71 -17.20
C ILE A 79 7.58 17.41 -18.55
N ARG A 80 7.26 16.69 -19.64
CA ARG A 80 6.99 17.33 -20.93
C ARG A 80 5.68 18.11 -20.80
N GLN A 81 5.78 19.40 -20.46
CA GLN A 81 4.71 20.34 -20.71
C GLN A 81 4.68 20.66 -22.20
N PRO A 82 3.52 20.64 -22.89
CA PRO A 82 3.42 21.22 -24.22
C PRO A 82 3.49 22.74 -24.08
N GLY A 83 4.68 23.32 -24.26
CA GLY A 83 4.87 24.78 -24.43
C GLY A 83 5.54 25.55 -23.28
N GLY A 84 6.22 24.90 -22.34
CA GLY A 84 7.03 25.57 -21.31
C GLY A 84 8.53 25.39 -21.57
N SER A 85 9.32 26.45 -21.43
CA SER A 85 10.79 26.43 -21.53
C SER A 85 11.39 25.31 -20.68
N ASP A 86 12.16 24.42 -21.32
CA ASP A 86 12.85 23.26 -20.71
C ASP A 86 13.95 23.69 -19.73
N GLU A 87 13.56 24.16 -18.55
CA GLU A 87 14.44 24.37 -17.41
C GLU A 87 14.52 23.06 -16.61
N SER A 88 15.47 22.21 -17.00
CA SER A 88 15.85 21.02 -16.23
C SER A 88 16.61 21.42 -14.96
N ILE A 89 15.89 21.93 -13.96
CA ILE A 89 16.49 22.29 -12.67
C ILE A 89 16.95 20.98 -12.01
N SER A 90 18.27 20.74 -12.00
CA SER A 90 18.88 19.59 -11.35
C SER A 90 18.45 19.51 -9.88
N ALA A 91 18.14 18.33 -9.36
CA ALA A 91 17.71 18.16 -7.97
C ALA A 91 18.76 18.62 -6.95
N ALA A 92 20.03 18.71 -7.35
CA ALA A 92 21.17 19.11 -6.53
C ALA A 92 21.21 20.62 -6.21
N SER A 93 20.65 21.47 -7.07
CA SER A 93 20.70 22.94 -6.89
C SER A 93 19.56 23.50 -6.03
N LEU A 94 18.59 22.67 -5.65
CA LEU A 94 17.43 23.11 -4.87
C LEU A 94 17.75 23.19 -3.38
N THR A 95 17.25 24.25 -2.74
CA THR A 95 17.29 24.36 -1.28
C THR A 95 16.40 23.30 -0.65
N ASP A 96 16.70 22.87 0.58
CA ASP A 96 15.92 21.82 1.24
C ASP A 96 14.47 22.22 1.49
N THR A 97 14.21 23.52 1.68
CA THR A 97 12.86 24.08 1.80
C THR A 97 12.06 23.98 0.50
N GLU A 98 12.69 24.23 -0.65
CA GLU A 98 12.07 24.08 -1.97
C GLU A 98 11.84 22.62 -2.34
N LYS A 99 12.77 21.71 -1.99
CA LYS A 99 12.56 20.27 -2.15
C LYS A 99 11.36 19.80 -1.34
N LEU A 100 11.23 20.29 -0.12
CA LEU A 100 10.16 19.90 0.79
C LEU A 100 8.81 20.47 0.34
N SER A 101 8.74 21.71 -0.15
CA SER A 101 7.51 22.28 -0.70
C SER A 101 7.08 21.56 -1.99
N LYS A 102 8.02 21.25 -2.89
CA LYS A 102 7.76 20.43 -4.09
C LYS A 102 7.23 19.04 -3.71
N PHE A 103 7.92 18.35 -2.80
CA PHE A 103 7.49 17.05 -2.29
C PHE A 103 6.05 17.09 -1.76
N TYR A 104 5.73 18.10 -0.95
CA TYR A 104 4.40 18.24 -0.38
C TYR A 104 3.32 18.44 -1.45
N GLN A 105 3.57 19.28 -2.46
CA GLN A 105 2.61 19.49 -3.55
C GLN A 105 2.42 18.22 -4.40
N THR A 106 3.51 17.55 -4.77
CA THR A 106 3.43 16.26 -5.48
C THR A 106 2.66 15.22 -4.69
N ALA A 107 2.95 15.10 -3.39
CA ALA A 107 2.26 14.16 -2.52
C ALA A 107 0.76 14.50 -2.35
N LEU A 108 0.33 15.75 -2.51
CA LEU A 108 -1.10 16.07 -2.54
C LEU A 108 -1.80 15.54 -3.80
N GLU A 109 -1.17 15.64 -4.96
CA GLU A 109 -1.73 15.10 -6.21
C GLU A 109 -1.77 13.57 -6.20
N ASP A 110 -0.71 12.95 -5.72
CA ASP A 110 -0.61 11.50 -5.57
C ASP A 110 -1.64 10.95 -4.58
N LEU A 111 -1.93 11.67 -3.50
CA LEU A 111 -3.02 11.32 -2.58
C LEU A 111 -4.34 11.17 -3.35
N LYS A 112 -4.64 12.11 -4.27
CA LYS A 112 -5.87 12.04 -5.07
C LYS A 112 -5.89 10.82 -5.98
N VAL A 113 -4.75 10.48 -6.59
CA VAL A 113 -4.60 9.25 -7.40
C VAL A 113 -4.86 8.02 -6.54
N LEU A 114 -4.25 7.96 -5.35
CA LEU A 114 -4.42 6.87 -4.40
C LEU A 114 -5.86 6.71 -3.92
N GLN A 115 -6.58 7.81 -3.70
CA GLN A 115 -7.99 7.79 -3.32
C GLN A 115 -8.88 7.23 -4.44
N ARG A 116 -8.65 7.66 -5.68
CA ARG A 116 -9.39 7.15 -6.83
C ARG A 116 -9.14 5.66 -7.03
N SER A 117 -7.88 5.22 -6.94
CA SER A 117 -7.55 3.80 -7.12
C SER A 117 -8.11 2.93 -5.98
N ALA A 118 -8.12 3.42 -4.74
CA ALA A 118 -8.76 2.74 -3.63
C ALA A 118 -10.28 2.58 -3.85
N LEU A 119 -10.94 3.62 -4.35
CA LEU A 119 -12.37 3.57 -4.69
C LEU A 119 -12.63 2.53 -5.78
N MET A 120 -11.88 2.57 -6.88
CA MET A 120 -12.05 1.61 -7.98
C MET A 120 -11.79 0.18 -7.53
N ASN A 121 -10.76 -0.05 -6.70
CA ASN A 121 -10.49 -1.38 -6.15
C ASN A 121 -11.63 -1.91 -5.27
N ARG A 122 -12.40 -1.02 -4.64
CA ARG A 122 -13.60 -1.39 -3.88
C ARG A 122 -14.79 -1.69 -4.79
N MET A 123 -14.97 -0.95 -5.88
CA MET A 123 -16.08 -1.17 -6.83
C MET A 123 -15.92 -2.48 -7.61
N TYR A 124 -14.68 -2.85 -7.90
CA TYR A 124 -14.32 -4.05 -8.66
C TYR A 124 -13.50 -4.99 -7.78
N GLU A 125 -14.01 -5.34 -6.60
CA GLU A 125 -13.34 -6.32 -5.76
C GLU A 125 -13.52 -7.74 -6.30
N GLY A 126 -12.43 -8.51 -6.32
CA GLY A 126 -12.47 -9.94 -6.60
C GLY A 126 -12.46 -10.76 -5.32
N GLU A 127 -12.40 -12.08 -5.49
CA GLU A 127 -12.25 -13.02 -4.37
C GLU A 127 -10.99 -12.72 -3.55
N LYS A 128 -11.07 -13.02 -2.25
CA LYS A 128 -9.95 -12.84 -1.34
C LYS A 128 -8.87 -13.87 -1.62
N LEU A 129 -7.61 -13.43 -1.54
CA LEU A 129 -6.48 -14.35 -1.65
C LEU A 129 -6.47 -15.33 -0.47
N VAL A 130 -5.89 -16.52 -0.67
CA VAL A 130 -5.74 -17.56 0.37
C VAL A 130 -5.04 -17.03 1.64
N VAL A 131 -4.17 -16.04 1.48
CA VAL A 131 -3.44 -15.39 2.59
C VAL A 131 -4.28 -14.38 3.38
N GLU A 132 -5.46 -14.00 2.89
CA GLU A 132 -6.38 -13.12 3.58
C GLU A 132 -7.26 -13.94 4.51
N LYS A 133 -7.02 -13.85 5.82
CA LYS A 133 -7.93 -14.45 6.79
C LYS A 133 -9.32 -13.85 6.59
N PRO A 134 -10.39 -14.66 6.50
CA PRO A 134 -11.74 -14.13 6.44
C PRO A 134 -11.92 -13.23 7.66
N ARG A 135 -12.41 -12.01 7.42
CA ARG A 135 -12.84 -11.15 8.53
C ARG A 135 -14.03 -11.87 9.14
N LEU A 136 -13.80 -12.59 10.24
CA LEU A 136 -14.88 -13.12 11.05
C LEU A 136 -15.73 -11.91 11.44
N ILE A 137 -16.93 -11.84 10.87
CA ILE A 137 -17.96 -10.89 11.29
C ILE A 137 -18.44 -11.43 12.63
N VAL A 138 -17.66 -11.21 13.69
CA VAL A 138 -18.08 -11.47 15.07
C VAL A 138 -18.94 -10.28 15.47
N GLY A 139 -20.14 -10.23 14.92
CA GLY A 139 -21.05 -9.10 15.07
C GLY A 139 -22.32 -9.28 14.26
N GLY A 140 -23.19 -10.18 14.73
CA GLY A 140 -24.51 -10.40 14.12
C GLY A 140 -25.05 -11.79 14.38
N GLY A 141 -25.29 -12.12 15.66
CA GLY A 141 -26.24 -13.19 15.96
C GLY A 141 -27.63 -12.77 15.49
N GLY A 142 -28.22 -13.53 14.57
CA GLY A 142 -29.57 -13.29 14.08
C GLY A 142 -29.90 -14.23 12.93
N ALA A 143 -30.80 -15.17 13.19
CA ALA A 143 -31.38 -16.19 12.30
C ALA A 143 -31.38 -15.85 10.80
N GLY A 144 -31.00 -16.81 9.96
CA GLY A 144 -31.14 -16.70 8.50
C GLY A 144 -30.02 -17.29 7.64
N ALA A 145 -29.04 -18.00 8.22
CA ALA A 145 -27.97 -18.64 7.46
C ALA A 145 -28.41 -19.91 6.71
N GLU A 146 -29.66 -20.36 6.90
CA GLU A 146 -30.21 -21.57 6.30
C GLU A 146 -30.67 -21.44 4.83
N ALA A 147 -30.71 -20.25 4.22
CA ALA A 147 -31.34 -20.08 2.91
C ALA A 147 -30.42 -20.19 1.67
N SER A 148 -29.12 -20.50 1.81
CA SER A 148 -28.21 -20.53 0.65
C SER A 148 -27.19 -21.67 0.65
N VAL A 149 -27.63 -22.88 0.98
CA VAL A 149 -26.93 -24.12 0.60
C VAL A 149 -27.96 -25.09 0.01
N GLY A 150 -28.46 -24.75 -1.17
CA GLY A 150 -29.25 -25.63 -2.03
C GLY A 150 -28.39 -26.13 -3.18
N GLY A 151 -27.68 -27.24 -2.97
CA GLY A 151 -26.86 -27.90 -3.99
C GLY A 151 -26.51 -29.30 -3.55
N GLY A 152 -27.31 -30.27 -3.99
CA GLY A 152 -27.27 -31.66 -3.53
C GLY A 152 -25.95 -32.36 -3.80
N GLY A 153 -25.37 -32.91 -2.75
CA GLY A 153 -24.35 -33.95 -2.80
C GLY A 153 -24.76 -35.08 -1.84
N GLN A 154 -25.14 -36.22 -2.40
CA GLN A 154 -25.41 -37.45 -1.65
C GLN A 154 -24.15 -37.90 -0.88
N PRO A 155 -24.21 -38.21 0.43
CA PRO A 155 -23.10 -38.88 1.09
C PRO A 155 -23.14 -40.38 0.77
N VAL A 156 -22.30 -40.83 -0.16
CA VAL A 156 -21.97 -42.26 -0.26
C VAL A 156 -20.97 -42.61 0.85
N ALA A 157 -21.41 -43.43 1.79
CA ALA A 157 -20.55 -44.05 2.79
C ALA A 157 -19.58 -45.01 2.09
N GLY A 158 -18.32 -44.60 1.93
CA GLY A 158 -17.21 -45.47 1.56
C GLY A 158 -16.54 -46.05 2.82
N PRO A 159 -16.04 -47.29 2.76
CA PRO A 159 -15.56 -48.01 3.94
C PRO A 159 -14.34 -47.34 4.59
N GLN A 160 -14.39 -47.22 5.91
CA GLN A 160 -13.29 -46.80 6.78
C GLN A 160 -12.06 -47.70 6.56
N SER A 161 -11.01 -47.14 5.98
CA SER A 161 -9.68 -47.74 5.97
C SER A 161 -9.00 -47.50 7.33
N SER A 162 -8.92 -48.56 8.13
CA SER A 162 -8.21 -48.63 9.40
C SER A 162 -6.69 -48.58 9.19
N GLY A 163 -6.09 -47.40 9.24
CA GLY A 163 -4.64 -47.19 9.22
C GLY A 163 -4.11 -46.84 10.61
N GLY A 164 -4.07 -47.83 11.51
CA GLY A 164 -3.43 -47.68 12.83
C GLY A 164 -1.91 -47.77 12.73
N ALA A 165 -1.21 -46.87 13.40
CA ALA A 165 0.23 -46.98 13.65
C ALA A 165 0.49 -47.88 14.88
N PRO A 166 1.47 -48.80 14.85
CA PRO A 166 1.77 -49.65 16.01
C PRO A 166 2.52 -48.87 17.11
N PRO A 167 2.26 -49.16 18.40
CA PRO A 167 3.00 -48.57 19.51
C PRO A 167 4.36 -49.27 19.71
N SER A 168 5.38 -48.45 19.96
CA SER A 168 6.73 -48.87 20.33
C SER A 168 6.73 -49.58 21.70
N GLY A 169 7.24 -50.81 21.71
CA GLY A 169 7.72 -51.51 22.91
C GLY A 169 9.22 -51.73 22.78
#